data_AF-A0A848Z8K7-F1
#
_entry.id   AF-A0A848Z8K7-F1
#
_cell.length_a   1.000
_cell.length_b   1.000
_cell.length_c   1.000
_cell.angle_alpha   90.00
_cell.angle_beta   90.00
_cell.angle_gamma   90.00
#
_symmetry.space_group_name_H-M   'P 1'
#
loop_
_entity.id
_entity.type
_entity.pdbx_description
1 polymer ?
#
loop_
_entity_poly.entity_id
_entity_poly.type
_entity_poly.pdbx_seq_one_letter_code
_entity_poly.pdbx_strand_id
1 'polypeptide(L)' 'MRRLVAMAAAILAVALTAGAAQAQSRLQTIQERGTLRVGTTGDFNPMSILDPASNSYQGFDIEAMERLAADLG' A
#
# COMPACT_ATOMS: atom_id res chain seq x y z
N MET A 1 -21.09 36.67 -27.51
CA MET A 1 -21.69 35.47 -26.88
C MET A 1 -20.94 34.17 -27.21
N ARG A 2 -20.69 33.81 -28.48
CA ARG A 2 -19.96 32.57 -28.86
C ARG A 2 -18.58 32.40 -28.19
N ARG A 3 -17.79 33.47 -28.05
CA ARG A 3 -16.47 33.44 -27.39
C ARG A 3 -16.55 33.21 -25.87
N LEU A 4 -17.60 33.71 -25.22
CA LEU A 4 -17.82 33.53 -23.79
C LEU A 4 -18.24 32.07 -23.48
N VAL A 5 -19.05 31.48 -24.35
CA VAL A 5 -19.44 30.06 -24.27
C VAL A 5 -18.22 29.15 -24.46
N ALA A 6 -17.36 29.46 -25.42
CA ALA A 6 -16.13 28.70 -25.64
C ALA A 6 -15.16 28.77 -24.45
N MET A 7 -15.02 29.93 -23.81
CA MET A 7 -14.19 30.07 -22.60
C MET A 7 -14.78 29.33 -21.39
N ALA A 8 -16.10 29.38 -21.18
CA ALA A 8 -16.75 28.65 -20.10
C ALA A 8 -16.60 27.14 -20.25
N ALA A 9 -16.70 26.62 -21.49
CA ALA A 9 -16.47 25.20 -21.77
C ALA A 9 -15.02 24.77 -21.50
N ALA A 10 -14.04 25.61 -21.83
CA ALA A 10 -12.63 25.36 -21.54
C ALA A 10 -12.33 25.32 -20.04
N ILE A 11 -12.92 26.23 -19.25
CA ILE A 11 -12.76 26.27 -17.79
C ILE A 11 -13.38 25.02 -17.14
N LEU A 12 -14.56 24.59 -17.60
CA LEU A 12 -15.21 23.38 -17.10
C LEU A 12 -14.40 22.12 -17.42
N ALA A 13 -13.80 22.05 -18.61
CA ALA A 13 -12.94 20.92 -19.00
C ALA A 13 -11.68 20.82 -18.12
N VAL A 14 -11.06 21.95 -17.78
CA VAL A 14 -9.90 21.99 -16.87
C VAL A 14 -10.31 21.61 -15.44
N ALA A 15 -11.45 22.10 -14.95
CA ALA A 15 -11.96 21.77 -13.62
C ALA A 15 -12.25 20.27 -13.45
N LEU A 16 -12.71 19.59 -14.50
CA LEU A 16 -12.95 18.13 -14.50
C LEU A 16 -11.64 17.32 -14.38
N THR A 17 -10.51 17.87 -14.81
CA THR A 17 -9.18 17.20 -14.70
C THR A 17 -8.47 17.48 -13.38
N ALA A 18 -8.89 18.51 -12.62
CA ALA A 18 -8.22 18.93 -11.39
C ALA A 18 -8.44 17.99 -10.19
N GLY A 19 -9.35 17.02 -10.29
CA GLY A 19 -9.75 16.14 -9.19
C GLY A 19 -8.94 14.85 -9.01
N ALA A 20 -7.97 14.55 -9.87
CA ALA A 20 -7.43 13.18 -9.99
C ALA A 20 -5.98 12.97 -9.50
N ALA A 21 -5.39 13.90 -8.76
CA ALA A 21 -4.09 13.68 -8.12
C ALA A 21 -4.26 13.12 -6.70
N GLN A 22 -4.92 11.95 -6.55
CA GLN A 22 -4.79 11.20 -5.30
C GLN A 22 -3.45 10.47 -5.32
N ALA A 23 -2.57 10.80 -4.37
CA ALA A 23 -1.36 10.02 -4.16
C ALA A 23 -1.77 8.57 -3.85
N GLN A 24 -1.15 7.62 -4.56
CA GLN A 24 -1.42 6.20 -4.36
C GLN A 24 -1.20 5.83 -2.89
N SER A 25 -2.17 5.15 -2.29
CA SER A 25 -2.05 4.75 -0.90
C SER A 25 -1.01 3.63 -0.75
N ARG A 26 -0.36 3.57 0.42
CA ARG A 26 0.56 2.47 0.74
C ARG A 26 -0.09 1.10 0.60
N LEU A 27 -1.37 1.00 1.00
CA LEU A 27 -2.15 -0.22 0.87
C LEU A 27 -2.26 -0.66 -0.59
N GLN A 28 -2.61 0.28 -1.47
CA GLN A 28 -2.74 0.02 -2.90
C GLN A 28 -1.41 -0.40 -3.51
N THR A 29 -0.30 0.23 -3.11
CA THR A 29 1.06 -0.20 -3.52
C THR A 29 1.44 -1.60 -3.00
N ILE A 30 0.95 -2.00 -1.82
CA ILE A 30 1.19 -3.35 -1.28
C ILE A 30 0.40 -4.39 -2.08
N GLN A 31 -0.88 -4.12 -2.34
CA GLN A 31 -1.77 -4.98 -3.13
C GLN A 31 -1.27 -5.13 -4.57
N GLU A 32 -0.90 -4.03 -5.24
CA GLU A 32 -0.36 -4.07 -6.61
C GLU A 32 0.92 -4.89 -6.74
N ARG A 33 1.78 -4.88 -5.71
CA ARG A 33 3.00 -5.71 -5.68
C ARG A 33 2.74 -7.16 -5.26
N GLY A 34 1.62 -7.45 -4.61
CA GLY A 34 1.32 -8.76 -4.05
C GLY A 34 2.31 -9.20 -2.96
N THR A 35 2.92 -8.26 -2.23
CA THR A 35 3.89 -8.59 -1.17
C THR A 35 3.89 -7.56 -0.05
N LEU A 36 3.55 -8.03 1.16
CA LEU A 36 3.75 -7.30 2.42
C LEU A 36 5.18 -7.49 2.93
N ARG A 37 5.94 -6.41 3.08
CA ARG A 37 7.29 -6.43 3.65
C ARG A 37 7.22 -6.00 5.10
N VAL A 38 7.67 -6.87 5.99
CA VAL A 38 7.67 -6.64 7.44
C VAL A 38 9.10 -6.66 7.96
N GLY A 39 9.46 -5.69 8.78
CA GLY A 39 10.73 -5.67 9.51
C GLY A 39 10.54 -6.18 10.93
N THR A 40 11.46 -7.03 11.38
CA THR A 40 11.50 -7.53 12.76
C THR A 40 12.96 -7.74 13.18
N THR A 41 13.24 -7.75 14.48
CA THR A 41 14.61 -7.93 15.00
C THR A 41 15.06 -9.38 15.01
N GLY A 42 14.13 -10.34 15.18
CA GLY A 42 14.45 -11.77 15.20
C GLY A 42 15.13 -12.27 16.47
N ASP A 43 15.13 -11.47 17.53
CA ASP A 43 15.80 -11.76 18.81
C ASP A 43 14.85 -11.64 20.01
N PHE A 44 13.54 -11.54 19.78
CA PHE A 44 12.53 -11.32 20.80
C PHE A 44 11.65 -12.55 21.00
N ASN A 45 12.13 -13.52 21.77
CA ASN A 45 11.39 -14.74 22.13
C ASN A 45 10.18 -14.42 23.03
N PRO A 46 8.93 -14.88 22.76
CA PRO A 46 8.47 -15.77 21.68
C PRO A 46 7.78 -15.06 20.50
N MET A 47 7.97 -13.75 20.37
CA MET A 47 7.28 -12.93 19.38
C MET A 47 7.92 -13.03 18.00
N SER A 48 9.25 -12.92 17.91
CA SER A 48 10.01 -13.03 16.68
C SER A 48 11.42 -13.55 16.97
N ILE A 49 11.71 -14.74 16.45
CA ILE A 49 13.03 -15.40 16.51
C ILE A 49 13.48 -15.76 15.10
N LEU A 50 14.73 -15.47 14.78
CA LEU A 50 15.42 -16.06 13.64
C LEU A 50 15.95 -17.44 14.04
N ASP A 51 15.51 -18.50 13.37
CA ASP A 51 16.12 -19.81 13.48
C ASP A 51 17.40 -19.84 12.61
N PRO A 52 18.60 -19.96 13.21
CA PRO A 52 19.85 -19.97 12.46
C PRO A 52 20.06 -21.24 11.61
N ALA A 53 19.36 -22.34 11.90
CA ALA A 53 19.49 -23.58 11.15
C ALA A 53 18.75 -23.52 9.82
N SER A 54 17.54 -22.95 9.81
CA SER A 54 16.69 -22.81 8.62
C SER A 54 16.78 -21.44 7.95
N ASN A 55 17.34 -20.44 8.64
CA ASN A 55 17.33 -19.04 8.25
C ASN A 55 15.91 -18.47 8.03
N SER A 56 14.93 -18.98 8.79
CA SER A 56 13.55 -18.50 8.79
C SER A 56 13.18 -17.84 10.11
N TYR A 57 12.22 -16.90 10.05
CA TYR A 57 11.66 -16.31 11.25
C TYR A 57 10.47 -17.13 11.76
N GLN A 58 10.27 -17.13 13.07
CA GLN A 58 9.15 -17.79 13.75
C GLN A 58 8.70 -16.99 14.98
N GLY A 59 7.47 -17.24 15.46
CA GLY A 59 6.91 -16.60 16.65
C GLY A 59 5.58 -15.90 16.38
N PHE A 60 4.97 -15.36 17.44
CA PHE A 60 3.63 -14.79 17.36
C PHE A 60 3.50 -13.65 16.35
N ASP A 61 4.45 -12.72 16.32
CA ASP A 61 4.41 -11.59 15.38
C ASP A 61 4.56 -12.07 13.93
N ILE A 62 5.32 -13.15 13.71
CA ILE A 62 5.50 -13.76 12.38
C ILE A 62 4.18 -14.38 11.92
N GLU A 63 3.56 -15.21 12.75
CA GLU A 63 2.27 -15.85 12.44
C GLU A 63 1.17 -14.80 12.18
N ALA A 64 1.12 -13.75 12.99
CA ALA A 64 0.16 -12.66 12.83
C ALA A 64 0.35 -11.93 11.49
N MET A 65 1.59 -11.66 11.10
CA MET A 65 1.92 -10.96 9.86
C MET A 65 1.76 -11.84 8.61
N GLU A 66 2.04 -13.13 8.71
CA GLU A 66 1.71 -14.10 7.67
C GLU A 66 0.21 -14.17 7.43
N ARG A 67 -0.59 -14.21 8.50
CA ARG A 67 -2.05 -14.18 8.40
C ARG A 67 -2.54 -12.86 7.77
N LEU A 68 -2.00 -11.72 8.21
CA LEU A 68 -2.33 -10.44 7.62
C LEU A 68 -2.00 -10.39 6.13
N ALA A 69 -0.83 -10.88 5.73
CA ALA A 69 -0.43 -10.95 4.33
C ALA A 69 -1.39 -11.83 3.50
N ALA A 70 -1.80 -12.98 4.04
CA ALA A 70 -2.77 -13.86 3.37
C ALA A 70 -4.14 -13.20 3.21
N ASP A 71 -4.61 -12.46 4.22
CA ASP A 71 -5.91 -11.78 4.20
C ASP A 71 -5.91 -10.54 3.26
N LEU A 72 -4.74 -9.99 2.90
CA LEU A 72 -4.61 -8.85 1.99
C LEU A 72 -4.74 -9.20 0.50
N GLY A 73 -4.61 -10.48 0.14
CA GLY A 73 -4.60 -10.96 -1.25
C GLY A 73 -3.34 -10.57 -2.03
#